data_AF-A0A1C6SKC4-F1
#
_entry.id   AF-A0A1C6SKC4-F1
#
_cell.length_a   1.000
_cell.length_b   1.000
_cell.length_c   1.000
_cell.angle_alpha   90.00
_cell.angle_beta   90.00
_cell.angle_gamma   90.00
#
_symmetry.space_group_name_H-M   'P 1'
#
loop_
_entity.id
_entity.type
_entity.pdbx_description
1 polymer ?
#
loop_
_entity_poly.entity_id
_entity_poly.type
_entity_poly.pdbx_seq_one_letter_code
_entity_poly.pdbx_strand_id
1 'polypeptide(L)' 'MTDLTGAVWRKSTRSGDNGGACVEVADNLPDIVAVRDSKDTDGPTLTYASQAWMALVAAIKSDGLTS' A
#
# COMPACT_ATOMS: atom_id res chain seq x y z
N MET A 1 7.29 15.23 -6.89
CA MET A 1 6.79 13.99 -7.53
C MET A 1 7.68 12.88 -7.00
N THR A 2 7.15 12.01 -6.15
CA THR A 2 7.92 10.92 -5.54
C THR A 2 8.40 9.98 -6.64
N ASP A 3 9.70 9.68 -6.67
CA ASP A 3 10.25 8.77 -7.68
C ASP A 3 9.88 7.32 -7.33
N LEU A 4 9.00 6.73 -8.14
CA LEU A 4 8.53 5.34 -8.00
C LEU A 4 9.09 4.44 -9.11
N THR A 5 10.07 4.90 -9.89
CA THR A 5 10.57 4.21 -11.09
C THR A 5 11.18 2.83 -10.76
N GLY A 6 11.63 2.62 -9.52
CA GLY A 6 12.14 1.34 -9.01
C GLY A 6 11.14 0.51 -8.19
N ALA A 7 9.86 0.87 -8.17
CA ALA A 7 8.86 0.24 -7.32
C ALA A 7 8.53 -1.19 -7.78
N VAL A 8 8.67 -2.17 -6.89
CA VAL A 8 8.28 -3.57 -7.10
C VAL A 8 6.91 -3.78 -6.47
N TRP A 9 5.89 -3.77 -7.31
CA TRP A 9 4.50 -3.88 -6.90
C TRP A 9 4.10 -5.31 -6.54
N ARG A 10 3.58 -5.49 -5.33
CA ARG A 10 2.98 -6.75 -4.86
C ARG A 10 1.47 -6.61 -4.74
N LYS A 11 0.74 -7.47 -5.44
CA LYS A 11 -0.73 -7.57 -5.34
C LYS A 11 -1.18 -8.27 -4.06
N SER A 12 -2.24 -7.76 -3.45
CA SER A 12 -2.90 -8.42 -2.32
C SER A 12 -3.73 -9.63 -2.77
N THR A 13 -3.66 -10.73 -2.02
CA THR A 13 -4.34 -12.02 -2.32
C THR A 13 -5.69 -12.21 -1.62
N ARG A 14 -6.11 -11.26 -0.75
CA ARG A 14 -7.42 -11.30 -0.08
C ARG A 14 -8.50 -10.78 -1.03
N SER A 15 -8.99 -11.68 -1.87
CA SER A 15 -10.05 -11.46 -2.83
C SER A 15 -11.29 -12.23 -2.37
N GLY A 16 -12.34 -11.54 -1.94
CA GLY A 16 -13.66 -12.16 -1.97
C GLY A 16 -14.03 -12.47 -3.43
N ASP A 17 -14.85 -13.49 -3.68
CA ASP A 17 -15.28 -14.00 -4.99
C ASP A 17 -15.94 -12.96 -5.94
N ASN A 18 -15.93 -11.66 -5.60
CA ASN A 18 -16.48 -10.54 -6.37
C ASN A 18 -15.42 -9.68 -7.09
N GLY A 19 -14.29 -10.27 -7.54
CA GLY A 19 -13.30 -9.55 -8.37
C GLY A 19 -12.18 -8.84 -7.61
N GLY A 20 -11.71 -9.45 -6.53
CA GLY A 20 -10.72 -8.88 -5.62
C GLY A 20 -9.27 -8.95 -6.11
N ALA A 21 -8.68 -7.77 -6.26
CA ALA A 21 -7.32 -7.40 -5.88
C ALA A 21 -7.21 -5.89 -6.17
N CYS A 22 -7.82 -5.03 -5.35
CA CYS A 22 -7.93 -3.60 -5.66
C CYS A 22 -6.73 -2.77 -5.20
N VAL A 23 -5.70 -3.37 -4.57
CA VAL A 23 -4.51 -2.61 -4.14
C VAL A 23 -3.21 -3.36 -4.38
N GLU A 24 -2.20 -2.61 -4.84
CA GLU A 24 -0.82 -3.03 -4.96
C GLU A 24 0.03 -2.19 -4.00
N VAL A 25 1.03 -2.82 -3.36
CA VAL A 25 1.96 -2.16 -2.46
C VAL A 25 3.39 -2.37 -2.95
N ALA A 26 4.19 -1.30 -2.92
CA ALA A 26 5.63 -1.36 -3.12
C ALA A 26 6.33 -0.87 -1.86
N ASP A 27 7.02 -1.78 -1.17
CA ASP A 27 7.75 -1.57 0.07
C ASP A 27 9.28 -1.71 -0.10
N ASN A 28 9.74 -1.84 -1.34
CA ASN A 28 11.15 -1.99 -1.70
C ASN A 28 11.87 -0.65 -1.92
N LEU A 29 11.16 0.47 -1.78
CA LEU A 29 11.69 1.80 -2.01
C LEU A 29 12.36 2.33 -0.72
N PRO A 30 13.44 3.11 -0.83
CA PRO A 30 14.09 3.69 0.34
C PRO A 30 13.16 4.71 1.02
N ASP A 31 12.99 4.56 2.32
CA ASP A 31 12.24 5.44 3.23
C ASP A 31 10.74 5.60 2.96
N ILE A 32 10.20 5.01 1.90
CA ILE A 32 8.80 5.14 1.52
C ILE A 32 8.14 3.79 1.21
N VAL A 33 6.83 3.74 1.45
CA VAL A 33 5.94 2.68 0.99
C VAL A 33 4.88 3.32 0.10
N ALA A 34 4.71 2.77 -1.09
CA ALA A 34 3.75 3.24 -2.08
C ALA A 34 2.57 2.26 -2.17
N VAL A 35 1.37 2.81 -2.28
CA VAL A 35 0.11 2.05 -2.41
C VAL A 35 -0.68 2.64 -3.57
N ARG A 36 -1.11 1.79 -4.50
CA ARG A 36 -1.97 2.19 -5.62
C ARG A 36 -3.14 1.25 -5.80
N ASP A 37 -4.16 1.71 -6.51
CA ASP A 37 -5.25 0.84 -6.95
C ASP A 37 -4.78 -0.02 -8.13
N SER A 38 -4.92 -1.33 -8.04
CA SER A 38 -4.55 -2.23 -9.14
C SER A 38 -5.40 -2.01 -10.40
N LYS A 39 -6.58 -1.40 -10.28
CA LYS A 39 -7.49 -1.07 -11.38
C LYS A 39 -7.19 0.27 -12.02
N ASP A 40 -6.42 1.12 -11.35
CA ASP A 40 -6.00 2.44 -11.83
C ASP A 40 -4.49 2.60 -11.61
N THR A 41 -3.71 1.88 -12.43
CA THR A 41 -2.24 1.84 -12.31
C THR A 41 -1.56 3.15 -12.69
N ASP A 42 -2.23 3.97 -13.49
CA ASP A 42 -1.78 5.30 -13.95
C ASP A 42 -2.32 6.44 -13.06
N GLY A 43 -3.23 6.10 -12.14
CA GLY A 43 -3.83 7.01 -11.19
C GLY A 43 -2.91 7.44 -10.05
N PRO A 44 -3.42 8.29 -9.15
CA PRO A 44 -2.65 8.81 -8.03
C PRO A 44 -2.23 7.68 -7.08
N THR A 45 -0.93 7.63 -6.76
CA THR A 45 -0.35 6.71 -5.79
C THR A 45 -0.28 7.36 -4.42
N LEU A 46 -0.71 6.65 -3.38
CA LEU A 46 -0.53 7.06 -1.99
C LEU A 46 0.89 6.70 -1.56
N THR A 47 1.62 7.66 -0.98
CA THR A 47 2.98 7.44 -0.50
C THR A 47 3.04 7.73 1.00
N TYR A 48 3.65 6.81 1.73
CA TYR A 48 3.81 6.87 3.18
C TYR A 48 5.28 6.76 3.53
N ALA A 49 5.73 7.46 4.58
CA ALA A 49 7.03 7.17 5.16
C ALA A 49 7.03 5.74 5.73
N SER A 50 8.14 5.01 5.59
CA SER A 50 8.24 3.61 6.03
C SER A 50 7.87 3.41 7.51
N GLN A 51 8.30 4.32 8.38
CA GLN A 51 7.95 4.29 9.80
C GLN A 51 6.44 4.49 10.05
N ALA A 52 5.81 5.41 9.32
CA ALA A 52 4.38 5.67 9.41
C ALA A 52 3.57 4.47 8.91
N TRP A 53 4.02 3.82 7.83
CA TRP A 53 3.42 2.59 7.32
C TRP A 53 3.48 1.46 8.36
N MET A 54 4.63 1.25 9.00
CA MET A 54 4.76 0.25 10.06
C MET A 54 3.83 0.53 11.24
N ALA A 55 3.75 1.79 11.68
CA ALA A 55 2.85 2.21 12.76
C ALA A 55 1.38 1.99 12.40
N LEU A 56 0.97 2.34 11.17
CA LEU A 56 -0.37 2.11 10.65
C LEU A 56 -0.72 0.61 10.67
N VAL A 57 0.15 -0.24 10.12
CA VAL A 57 -0.07 -1.69 10.09
C VAL A 57 -0.13 -2.27 11.51
N ALA A 58 0.71 -1.79 12.43
CA ALA A 58 0.68 -2.19 13.83
C ALA A 58 -0.64 -1.79 14.49
N ALA A 59 -1.12 -0.56 14.26
CA ALA A 59 -2.39 -0.07 14.78
C ALA A 59 -3.58 -0.89 14.26
N ILE A 60 -3.63 -1.19 12.95
CA ILE A 60 -4.67 -2.02 12.34
C ILE A 60 -4.69 -3.43 12.95
N LYS A 61 -3.51 -4.05 13.12
CA LYS A 61 -3.40 -5.40 13.72
C LYS A 61 -3.84 -5.46 15.18
N SER A 62 -3.69 -4.34 15.90
CA SER A 62 -4.01 -4.24 17.32
C SER A 62 -5.47 -3.86 17.57
N ASP A 63 -6.29 -3.70 16.51
CA ASP A 63 -7.61 -3.07 16.53
C ASP A 63 -7.58 -1.67 17.20
N GLY A 64 -6.40 -1.06 17.24
CA GLY A 64 -6.09 0.14 18.03
C GLY A 64 -6.39 1.45 17.31
N LEU A 65 -7.02 1.39 16.13
CA LEU A 65 -7.66 2.54 15.48
C LEU A 65 -9.07 2.75 16.07
N THR A 66 -9.24 2.56 17.37
CA THR A 66 -10.42 3.07 18.08
C THR A 66 -10.25 4.58 18.22
N SER A 67 -11.13 5.32 17.55
CA SER A 67 -11.25 6.77 17.60
C SER A 67 -11.55 7.31 18.99
#